data_AF-A0A954EA37-F1
#
_entry.id   AF-A0A954EA37-F1
#
_cell.length_a   1.000
_cell.length_b   1.000
_cell.length_c   1.000
_cell.angle_alpha   90.00
_cell.angle_beta   90.00
_cell.angle_gamma   90.00
#
_symmetry.space_group_name_H-M   'P 1'
#
loop_
_entity.id
_entity.type
_entity.pdbx_description
1 polymer ?
#
loop_
_entity_poly.entity_id
_entity_poly.type
_entity_poly.pdbx_seq_one_letter_code
_entity_poly.pdbx_strand_id
1 'polypeptide(L)'
;MKTTSVPIQNLYYLLAYAWDHFRSGEEIDVDQSQCPDAVNLLAMLLGNGIRHLATSGMDKSYKEFVEETPRLRGRINVLSSYRKRTHLAGRMICEYDELTANTIPNRILKSTCQRLAAATSDLTKENRSEIRHALSLLPDVDQIHLNSQVFRRFQLHRNNRHYRLLMHVCQLLHELHIPDRQSGSRRFKSILDEETVMHKVFEGFVRQFAIRHCLNTKVSAMKIEWDGQWTDEVAQVLPGMLTDVTLERPNKKTILDCKFYRDALVTRHNRHRLHSAHLYQLVAYLRNKAIDDGWETVNGVLLYPAVSHHLDLVFTLQGHGIEIRSVDLDQPWPIIHQRMKDILG
;
A
#
# COMPACT_ATOMS: atom_id res chain seq x y z
N MET A 1 -23.56 -8.71 -19.69
CA MET A 1 -23.32 -9.30 -18.35
C MET A 1 -22.49 -8.29 -17.58
N LYS A 2 -23.02 -7.66 -16.52
CA LYS A 2 -22.22 -6.82 -15.64
C LYS A 2 -21.19 -7.73 -14.99
N THR A 3 -19.91 -7.53 -15.28
CA THR A 3 -18.83 -8.08 -14.46
C THR A 3 -19.05 -7.56 -13.05
N THR A 4 -19.45 -8.45 -12.14
CA THR A 4 -19.60 -8.21 -10.70
C THR A 4 -18.25 -7.76 -10.16
N SER A 5 -18.03 -6.45 -10.14
CA SER A 5 -16.76 -5.79 -9.88
C SER A 5 -17.00 -4.81 -8.74
N VAL A 6 -16.12 -4.84 -7.74
CA VAL A 6 -16.14 -3.93 -6.60
C VAL A 6 -16.29 -2.47 -7.10
N PRO A 7 -17.29 -1.71 -6.62
CA PRO A 7 -17.44 -0.30 -6.96
C PRO A 7 -16.16 0.48 -6.67
N ILE A 8 -15.79 1.40 -7.58
CA ILE A 8 -14.54 2.19 -7.46
C ILE A 8 -14.54 3.04 -6.18
N GLN A 9 -15.71 3.50 -5.73
CA GLN A 9 -15.85 4.19 -4.45
C GLN A 9 -15.47 3.30 -3.26
N ASN A 10 -15.89 2.04 -3.26
CA ASN A 10 -15.54 1.09 -2.20
C ASN A 10 -14.05 0.72 -2.25
N LEU A 11 -13.48 0.58 -3.45
CA LEU A 11 -12.04 0.43 -3.63
C LEU A 11 -11.26 1.62 -3.05
N TYR A 12 -11.73 2.86 -3.27
CA TYR A 12 -11.14 4.05 -2.65
C TYR A 12 -11.09 3.93 -1.13
N TYR A 13 -12.21 3.55 -0.50
CA TYR A 13 -12.25 3.37 0.95
C TYR A 13 -11.32 2.26 1.45
N LEU A 14 -11.26 1.10 0.76
CA LEU A 14 -10.32 0.03 1.10
C LEU A 14 -8.87 0.52 1.08
N LEU A 15 -8.49 1.25 0.04
CA LEU A 15 -7.14 1.83 -0.09
C LEU A 15 -6.87 2.90 0.99
N ALA A 16 -7.84 3.77 1.25
CA ALA A 16 -7.72 4.83 2.26
C ALA A 16 -7.47 4.26 3.66
N TYR A 17 -8.20 3.21 4.04
CA TYR A 17 -7.96 2.48 5.28
C TYR A 17 -6.63 1.72 5.24
N ALA A 18 -6.35 0.95 4.20
CA ALA A 18 -5.13 0.14 4.10
C ALA A 18 -3.84 0.96 4.23
N TRP A 19 -3.86 2.20 3.74
CA TRP A 19 -2.72 3.12 3.79
C TRP A 19 -2.72 4.07 4.99
N ASP A 20 -3.68 3.93 5.91
CA ASP A 20 -3.84 4.81 7.08
C ASP A 20 -3.95 6.29 6.68
N HIS A 21 -4.69 6.55 5.59
CA HIS A 21 -4.94 7.87 5.04
C HIS A 21 -6.44 8.16 5.03
N PHE A 22 -6.99 8.38 6.21
CA PHE A 22 -8.38 8.81 6.36
C PHE A 22 -8.42 10.32 6.64
N ARG A 23 -8.95 11.09 5.70
CA ARG A 23 -9.35 12.48 5.98
C ARG A 23 -10.57 12.42 6.90
N SER A 24 -10.40 12.77 8.16
CA SER A 24 -11.53 12.88 9.08
C SER A 24 -12.48 13.97 8.58
N GLY A 25 -13.63 13.59 8.02
CA GLY A 25 -14.76 14.50 7.78
C GLY A 25 -15.16 14.77 6.33
N GLU A 26 -14.49 14.19 5.33
CA GLU A 26 -14.92 14.32 3.93
C GLU A 26 -15.22 12.93 3.35
N GLU A 27 -16.50 12.62 3.13
CA GLU A 27 -16.85 11.63 2.10
C GLU A 27 -16.28 12.18 0.80
N ILE A 28 -15.24 11.53 0.27
CA ILE A 28 -14.80 11.86 -1.08
C ILE A 28 -15.90 11.36 -2.00
N ASP A 29 -16.63 12.30 -2.59
CA ASP A 29 -17.55 12.01 -3.68
C ASP A 29 -16.71 11.58 -4.89
N VAL A 30 -16.47 10.27 -4.98
CA VAL A 30 -15.78 9.67 -6.12
C VAL A 30 -16.80 9.63 -7.24
N ASP A 31 -16.88 10.73 -7.99
CA ASP A 31 -17.71 10.81 -9.19
C ASP A 31 -17.28 9.69 -10.16
N GLN A 32 -18.20 8.75 -10.41
CA GLN A 32 -17.97 7.61 -11.30
C GLN A 32 -17.63 8.06 -12.72
N SER A 33 -18.01 9.27 -13.12
CA SER A 33 -17.65 9.83 -14.43
C SER A 33 -16.16 10.16 -14.54
N GLN A 34 -15.53 10.57 -13.43
CA GLN A 34 -14.11 10.92 -13.36
C GLN A 34 -13.22 9.70 -13.06
N CYS A 35 -13.78 8.70 -12.35
CA CYS A 35 -13.08 7.49 -11.94
C CYS A 35 -13.76 6.22 -12.47
N PRO A 36 -13.73 5.97 -13.80
CA PRO A 36 -14.33 4.77 -14.38
C PRO A 36 -13.61 3.48 -13.95
N ASP A 37 -12.35 3.58 -13.56
CA ASP A 37 -11.53 2.45 -13.13
C ASP A 37 -10.54 2.85 -12.03
N ALA A 38 -9.82 1.84 -11.51
CA ALA A 38 -8.83 2.00 -10.46
C ALA A 38 -7.64 2.89 -10.88
N VAL A 39 -7.25 2.88 -12.16
CA VAL A 39 -6.10 3.65 -12.65
C VAL A 39 -6.43 5.14 -12.62
N ASN A 40 -7.65 5.49 -13.06
CA ASN A 40 -8.18 6.84 -13.01
C ASN A 40 -8.36 7.35 -11.57
N LEU A 41 -8.84 6.49 -10.65
CA LEU A 41 -8.85 6.81 -9.22
C LEU A 41 -7.44 7.14 -8.70
N LEU A 42 -6.45 6.29 -8.98
CA LEU A 42 -5.08 6.50 -8.54
C LEU A 42 -4.43 7.74 -9.17
N ALA A 43 -4.72 8.01 -10.45
CA ALA A 43 -4.26 9.21 -11.15
C ALA A 43 -4.85 10.49 -10.54
N MET A 44 -6.16 10.48 -10.23
CA MET A 44 -6.83 11.58 -9.54
C MET A 44 -6.20 11.83 -8.15
N LEU A 45 -6.01 10.77 -7.35
CA LEU A 45 -5.38 10.89 -6.03
C LEU A 45 -3.95 11.43 -6.12
N LEU A 46 -3.18 10.98 -7.11
CA LEU A 46 -1.81 11.45 -7.34
C LEU A 46 -1.79 12.93 -7.75
N GLY A 47 -2.62 13.32 -8.72
CA GLY A 47 -2.70 14.71 -9.18
C GLY A 47 -3.12 15.66 -8.05
N ASN A 48 -4.20 15.33 -7.34
CA ASN A 48 -4.69 16.10 -6.20
C ASN A 48 -3.65 16.19 -5.08
N GLY A 49 -2.97 15.08 -4.78
CA GLY A 49 -1.93 15.06 -3.77
C GLY A 49 -0.74 15.93 -4.14
N ILE A 50 -0.25 15.87 -5.39
CA ILE A 50 0.87 16.72 -5.83
C ILE A 50 0.50 18.20 -5.77
N ARG A 51 -0.73 18.59 -6.15
CA ARG A 51 -1.21 19.97 -5.98
C ARG A 51 -1.18 20.42 -4.52
N HIS A 52 -1.65 19.56 -3.63
CA HIS A 52 -1.62 19.84 -2.19
C HIS A 52 -0.19 19.93 -1.63
N LEU A 53 0.74 19.11 -2.13
CA LEU A 53 2.17 19.23 -1.78
C LEU A 53 2.79 20.52 -2.31
N ALA A 54 2.42 20.94 -3.50
CA ALA A 54 2.92 22.19 -4.07
C ALA A 54 2.50 23.41 -3.22
N THR A 55 1.29 23.40 -2.65
CA THR A 55 0.82 24.48 -1.78
C THR A 55 1.33 24.37 -0.34
N SER A 56 1.46 23.15 0.20
CA SER A 56 1.88 22.92 1.59
C SER A 56 3.41 22.88 1.77
N GLY A 57 4.16 22.79 0.67
CA GLY A 57 5.61 22.69 0.63
C GLY A 57 6.08 21.27 0.33
N MET A 58 6.85 21.13 -0.75
CA MET A 58 7.49 19.86 -1.09
C MET A 58 8.75 19.62 -0.26
N ASP A 59 9.09 18.34 -0.09
CA ASP A 59 10.34 17.89 0.53
C ASP A 59 11.54 18.47 -0.24
N LYS A 60 12.50 19.02 0.50
CA LYS A 60 13.72 19.61 -0.03
C LYS A 60 14.91 19.04 0.73
N SER A 61 15.98 18.73 0.01
CA SER A 61 17.24 18.28 0.60
C SER A 61 18.36 19.24 0.25
N TYR A 62 19.38 19.32 1.10
CA TYR A 62 20.62 19.96 0.75
C TYR A 62 21.44 19.06 -0.16
N LYS A 63 21.88 19.60 -1.29
CA LYS A 63 22.85 18.97 -2.18
C LYS A 63 24.17 19.71 -2.03
N GLU A 64 25.20 18.98 -1.66
CA GLU A 64 26.56 19.50 -1.57
C GLU A 64 27.11 19.74 -2.98
N PHE A 65 27.65 20.94 -3.20
CA PHE A 65 28.36 21.31 -4.42
C PHE A 65 29.80 21.64 -4.08
N VAL A 66 30.72 21.17 -4.92
CA VAL A 66 32.13 21.55 -4.91
C VAL A 66 32.48 22.07 -6.28
N GLU A 67 32.67 23.38 -6.40
CA GLU A 67 32.94 24.02 -7.70
C GLU A 67 34.11 25.00 -7.63
N GLU A 68 34.77 25.18 -8.78
CA GLU A 68 35.77 26.23 -9.00
C GLU A 68 35.08 27.48 -9.54
N THR A 69 34.94 28.49 -8.68
CA THR A 69 34.12 29.67 -8.98
C THR A 69 34.88 30.97 -8.66
N PRO A 70 34.68 32.03 -9.45
CA PRO A 70 35.20 33.36 -9.13
C PRO A 70 34.40 34.05 -8.01
N ARG A 71 33.21 33.54 -7.66
CA ARG A 71 32.36 34.08 -6.58
C ARG A 71 32.53 33.24 -5.33
N LEU A 72 32.95 33.85 -4.23
CA LEU A 72 33.10 33.16 -2.96
C LEU A 72 31.71 32.87 -2.35
N ARG A 73 31.40 31.58 -2.12
CA ARG A 73 30.16 31.12 -1.49
C ARG A 73 30.43 29.89 -0.62
N GLY A 74 29.78 29.81 0.54
CA GLY A 74 29.96 28.69 1.47
C GLY A 74 31.38 28.57 2.02
N ARG A 75 31.86 27.34 2.18
CA ARG A 75 33.19 27.03 2.72
C ARG A 75 34.24 27.05 1.62
N ILE A 76 35.23 27.92 1.75
CA ILE A 76 36.32 28.02 0.79
C ILE A 76 37.39 26.97 1.11
N ASN A 77 37.70 26.09 0.16
CA ASN A 77 38.79 25.13 0.29
C ASN A 77 40.11 25.74 -0.19
N VAL A 78 40.72 26.53 0.68
CA VAL A 78 41.96 27.29 0.39
C VAL A 78 43.11 26.36 -0.02
N LEU A 79 43.28 25.24 0.68
CA LEU A 79 44.35 24.27 0.41
C LEU A 79 44.20 23.65 -0.98
N SER A 80 43.00 23.20 -1.35
CA SER A 80 42.73 22.63 -2.68
C SER A 80 42.91 23.69 -3.77
N SER A 81 42.47 24.92 -3.54
CA SER A 81 42.60 26.05 -4.47
C SER A 81 44.06 26.47 -4.70
N TYR A 82 44.88 26.42 -3.65
CA TYR A 82 46.31 26.68 -3.74
C TYR A 82 47.03 25.56 -4.51
N ARG A 83 46.76 24.29 -4.16
CA ARG A 83 47.35 23.11 -4.83
C ARG A 83 47.03 23.06 -6.32
N LYS A 84 45.78 23.35 -6.71
CA LYS A 84 45.34 23.39 -8.11
C LYS A 84 45.61 24.73 -8.82
N ARG A 85 46.18 25.72 -8.11
CA ARG A 85 46.49 27.06 -8.62
C ARG A 85 45.30 27.83 -9.23
N THR A 86 44.07 27.50 -8.84
CA THR A 86 42.84 28.15 -9.36
C THR A 86 42.82 29.64 -9.03
N HIS A 87 43.44 30.03 -7.91
CA HIS A 87 43.55 31.42 -7.46
C HIS A 87 44.31 32.31 -8.47
N LEU A 88 45.21 31.75 -9.28
CA LEU A 88 45.90 32.50 -10.34
C LEU A 88 44.95 32.94 -11.46
N ALA A 89 43.85 32.22 -11.66
CA ALA A 89 42.78 32.58 -12.58
C ALA A 89 41.65 33.38 -11.91
N GLY A 90 41.87 33.86 -10.67
CA GLY A 90 40.86 34.58 -9.89
C GLY A 90 39.71 33.71 -9.40
N ARG A 91 39.92 32.39 -9.24
CA ARG A 91 38.89 31.43 -8.82
C ARG A 91 39.30 30.64 -7.59
N MET A 92 38.32 30.26 -6.78
CA MET A 92 38.53 29.43 -5.60
C MET A 92 37.59 28.23 -5.63
N ILE A 93 38.08 27.11 -5.11
CA ILE A 93 37.27 25.90 -4.91
C ILE A 93 36.42 26.12 -3.66
N CYS A 94 35.11 26.18 -3.86
CA CYS A 94 34.13 26.43 -2.83
C CYS A 94 33.22 25.22 -2.64
N GLU A 95 32.94 24.89 -1.39
CA GLU A 95 32.04 23.82 -0.94
C GLU A 95 30.80 24.51 -0.34
N TYR A 96 29.63 24.31 -0.91
CA TYR A 96 28.40 24.91 -0.40
C TYR A 96 27.19 24.01 -0.64
N ASP A 97 26.16 24.23 0.18
CA ASP A 97 24.92 23.48 0.09
C ASP A 97 23.85 24.29 -0.63
N GLU A 98 23.18 23.66 -1.60
CA GLU A 98 21.98 24.21 -2.22
C GLU A 98 20.76 23.39 -1.86
N LEU A 99 19.71 24.10 -1.46
CA LEU A 99 18.42 23.51 -1.17
C LEU A 99 17.72 23.16 -2.49
N THR A 100 17.50 21.87 -2.73
CA THR A 100 16.87 21.37 -3.95
C THR A 100 15.61 20.57 -3.64
N ALA A 101 14.58 20.74 -4.47
CA ALA A 101 13.39 19.89 -4.47
C ALA A 101 13.62 18.57 -5.24
N ASN A 102 14.81 18.34 -5.79
CA ASN A 102 15.16 17.13 -6.53
C ASN A 102 15.45 15.92 -5.61
N THR A 103 14.55 15.69 -4.66
CA THR A 103 14.62 14.60 -3.68
C THR A 103 14.04 13.32 -4.28
N ILE A 104 14.44 12.15 -3.76
CA ILE A 104 13.93 10.85 -4.25
C ILE A 104 12.39 10.80 -4.29
N PRO A 105 11.64 11.26 -3.27
CA PRO A 105 10.17 11.28 -3.31
C PRO A 105 9.63 12.10 -4.49
N ASN A 106 10.15 13.31 -4.71
CA ASN A 106 9.70 14.15 -5.81
C ASN A 106 10.05 13.55 -7.18
N ARG A 107 11.22 12.93 -7.30
CA ARG A 107 11.63 12.20 -8.51
C ARG A 107 10.72 11.02 -8.80
N ILE A 108 10.26 10.30 -7.77
CA ILE A 108 9.26 9.24 -7.89
C ILE A 108 7.94 9.82 -8.42
N LEU A 109 7.43 10.89 -7.80
CA LEU A 109 6.19 11.55 -8.22
C LEU A 109 6.24 11.96 -9.70
N LYS A 110 7.29 12.69 -10.11
CA LYS A 110 7.47 13.15 -11.49
C LYS A 110 7.51 11.98 -12.46
N SER A 111 8.29 10.95 -12.15
CA SER A 111 8.45 9.78 -13.02
C SER A 111 7.16 8.97 -13.16
N THR A 112 6.37 8.85 -12.08
CA THR A 112 5.04 8.21 -12.14
C THR A 112 4.07 9.03 -12.99
N CYS A 113 4.02 10.36 -12.80
CA CYS A 113 3.18 11.23 -13.62
C CYS A 113 3.57 11.19 -15.12
N GLN A 114 4.87 11.13 -15.44
CA GLN A 114 5.33 10.98 -16.82
C GLN A 114 4.88 9.65 -17.43
N ARG A 115 4.92 8.55 -16.66
CA ARG A 115 4.40 7.25 -17.12
C ARG A 115 2.90 7.28 -17.39
N LEU A 116 2.12 7.90 -16.49
CA LEU A 116 0.69 8.10 -16.66
C LEU A 116 0.38 8.97 -17.88
N ALA A 117 1.13 10.06 -18.08
CA ALA A 117 0.96 10.93 -19.25
C ALA A 117 1.28 10.21 -20.57
N ALA A 118 2.22 9.27 -20.57
CA ALA A 118 2.54 8.44 -21.74
C ALA A 118 1.44 7.39 -22.02
N ALA A 119 0.81 6.82 -20.99
CA ALA A 119 -0.28 5.85 -21.10
C ALA A 119 -1.64 6.54 -21.37
N THR A 120 -1.70 7.31 -22.46
CA THR A 120 -2.80 8.22 -22.77
C THR A 120 -4.15 7.49 -22.92
N SER A 121 -4.17 6.23 -23.39
CA SER A 121 -5.38 5.43 -23.57
C SER A 121 -6.11 5.09 -22.27
N ASP A 122 -5.38 5.02 -21.16
CA ASP A 122 -5.88 4.45 -19.90
C ASP A 122 -6.51 5.52 -18.99
N LEU A 123 -6.44 6.81 -19.38
CA LEU A 123 -6.88 7.95 -18.58
C LEU A 123 -7.99 8.75 -19.25
N THR A 124 -8.96 9.19 -18.44
CA THR A 124 -9.98 10.19 -18.83
C THR A 124 -9.32 11.53 -19.19
N LYS A 125 -10.05 12.40 -19.89
CA LYS A 125 -9.52 13.71 -20.33
C LYS A 125 -9.18 14.59 -19.14
N GLU A 126 -10.00 14.53 -18.11
CA GLU A 126 -9.91 15.27 -16.86
C GLU A 126 -8.66 14.82 -16.09
N ASN A 127 -8.50 13.50 -15.86
CA ASN A 127 -7.33 12.97 -15.15
C ASN A 127 -6.03 13.23 -15.90
N ARG A 128 -6.07 13.21 -17.24
CA ARG A 128 -4.91 13.56 -18.07
C ARG A 128 -4.53 15.03 -17.92
N SER A 129 -5.51 15.93 -17.86
CA SER A 129 -5.26 17.35 -17.60
C SER A 129 -4.63 17.55 -16.22
N GLU A 130 -5.18 16.88 -15.21
CA GLU A 130 -4.68 16.92 -13.83
C GLU A 130 -3.24 16.43 -13.70
N ILE A 131 -2.89 15.30 -14.34
CA ILE A 131 -1.53 14.78 -14.32
C ILE A 131 -0.55 15.72 -15.05
N ARG A 132 -0.96 16.34 -16.16
CA ARG A 132 -0.11 17.35 -16.84
C ARG A 132 0.11 18.59 -15.99
N HIS A 133 -0.93 19.05 -15.29
CA HIS A 133 -0.80 20.16 -14.36
C HIS A 133 0.14 19.79 -13.20
N ALA A 134 -0.01 18.59 -12.62
CA ALA A 134 0.91 18.08 -11.60
C ALA A 134 2.37 18.01 -12.08
N LEU A 135 2.62 17.64 -13.35
CA LEU A 135 3.97 17.68 -13.94
C LEU A 135 4.54 19.10 -14.04
N SER A 136 3.70 20.09 -14.35
CA SER A 136 4.13 21.49 -14.44
C SER A 136 4.58 22.06 -13.10
N LEU A 137 4.12 21.48 -11.99
CA LEU A 137 4.53 21.83 -10.62
C LEU A 137 5.88 21.21 -10.21
N LEU A 138 6.49 20.37 -11.06
CA LEU A 138 7.75 19.67 -10.80
C LEU A 138 8.83 19.98 -11.86
N PRO A 139 9.14 21.27 -12.16
CA PRO A 139 10.08 21.63 -13.22
C PRO A 139 11.50 21.14 -12.92
N ASP A 140 12.03 21.47 -11.73
CA ASP A 140 13.44 21.25 -11.33
C ASP A 140 13.72 19.88 -10.70
N VAL A 141 12.87 18.90 -10.98
CA VAL A 141 12.98 17.53 -10.46
C VAL A 141 13.42 16.61 -11.59
N ASP A 142 14.41 15.76 -11.35
CA ASP A 142 14.92 14.85 -12.37
C ASP A 142 14.04 13.62 -12.51
N GLN A 143 13.88 13.14 -13.74
CA GLN A 143 13.28 11.85 -14.00
C GLN A 143 14.19 10.71 -13.52
N ILE A 144 13.59 9.62 -13.04
CA ILE A 144 14.26 8.37 -12.69
C ILE A 144 13.57 7.17 -13.32
N HIS A 145 14.34 6.11 -13.50
CA HIS A 145 13.77 4.81 -13.80
C HIS A 145 13.17 4.21 -12.52
N LEU A 146 11.83 4.17 -12.42
CA LEU A 146 11.18 3.49 -11.28
C LEU A 146 11.39 1.97 -11.38
N ASN A 147 11.88 1.40 -10.29
CA ASN A 147 12.01 -0.03 -10.03
C ASN A 147 11.70 -0.30 -8.54
N SER A 148 11.55 -1.57 -8.16
CA SER A 148 11.26 -1.96 -6.77
C SER A 148 12.31 -1.48 -5.75
N GLN A 149 13.58 -1.34 -6.16
CA GLN A 149 14.65 -0.86 -5.28
C GLN A 149 14.49 0.62 -4.91
N VAL A 150 14.00 1.45 -5.83
CA VAL A 150 13.73 2.88 -5.57
C VAL A 150 12.70 3.02 -4.45
N PHE A 151 11.60 2.26 -4.51
CA PHE A 151 10.58 2.27 -3.46
C PHE A 151 11.09 1.68 -2.13
N ARG A 152 11.95 0.66 -2.17
CA ARG A 152 12.55 0.07 -0.96
C ARG A 152 13.53 1.01 -0.25
N ARG A 153 14.26 1.83 -1.02
CA ARG A 153 15.21 2.82 -0.46
C ARG A 153 14.50 4.00 0.22
N PHE A 154 13.24 4.23 -0.12
CA PHE A 154 12.46 5.28 0.52
C PHE A 154 12.09 4.88 1.94
N GLN A 155 12.66 5.57 2.93
CA GLN A 155 12.25 5.45 4.32
C GLN A 155 11.42 6.67 4.70
N LEU A 156 10.22 6.42 5.24
CA LEU A 156 9.36 7.48 5.75
C LEU A 156 9.94 8.06 7.03
N HIS A 157 10.42 9.29 6.96
CA HIS A 157 10.76 10.07 8.15
C HIS A 157 9.54 10.86 8.65
N ARG A 158 9.55 11.27 9.93
CA ARG A 158 8.47 12.04 10.55
C ARG A 158 8.07 13.29 9.74
N ASN A 159 9.05 13.94 9.11
CA ASN A 159 8.84 15.15 8.32
C ASN A 159 8.17 14.88 6.96
N ASN A 160 8.22 13.64 6.45
CA ASN A 160 7.73 13.28 5.12
C ASN A 160 6.48 12.39 5.19
N ARG A 161 5.76 12.39 6.33
CA ARG A 161 4.53 11.61 6.52
C ARG A 161 3.45 11.95 5.49
N HIS A 162 3.39 13.20 5.04
CA HIS A 162 2.43 13.65 4.03
C HIS A 162 2.68 13.04 2.63
N TYR A 163 3.89 12.55 2.34
CA TYR A 163 4.19 11.79 1.12
C TYR A 163 3.67 10.34 1.16
N ARG A 164 3.32 9.82 2.35
CA ARG A 164 3.01 8.40 2.54
C ARG A 164 1.97 7.89 1.55
N LEU A 165 0.82 8.56 1.44
CA LEU A 165 -0.23 8.18 0.49
C LEU A 165 0.30 8.13 -0.94
N LEU A 166 0.95 9.21 -1.39
CA LEU A 166 1.39 9.33 -2.77
C LEU A 166 2.46 8.31 -3.12
N MET A 167 3.31 7.94 -2.17
CA MET A 167 4.30 6.88 -2.37
C MET A 167 3.64 5.51 -2.53
N HIS A 168 2.59 5.20 -1.76
CA HIS A 168 1.80 3.96 -1.97
C HIS A 168 1.10 3.97 -3.33
N VAL A 169 0.50 5.10 -3.73
CA VAL A 169 -0.12 5.26 -5.05
C VAL A 169 0.90 5.06 -6.17
N CYS A 170 2.08 5.70 -6.07
CA CYS A 170 3.15 5.55 -7.05
C CYS A 170 3.68 4.12 -7.14
N GLN A 171 3.81 3.42 -6.00
CA GLN A 171 4.24 2.03 -5.96
C GLN A 171 3.18 1.12 -6.61
N LEU A 172 1.92 1.30 -6.25
CA LEU A 172 0.82 0.51 -6.80
C LEU A 172 0.70 0.70 -8.32
N LEU A 173 0.75 1.96 -8.80
CA LEU A 173 0.80 2.24 -10.23
C LEU A 173 2.01 1.59 -10.91
N HIS A 174 3.18 1.57 -10.25
CA HIS A 174 4.34 0.88 -10.80
C HIS A 174 4.12 -0.64 -10.94
N GLU A 175 3.52 -1.29 -9.95
CA GLU A 175 3.20 -2.72 -9.95
C GLU A 175 2.15 -3.08 -11.02
N LEU A 176 1.19 -2.18 -11.28
CA LEU A 176 0.16 -2.36 -12.30
C LEU A 176 0.63 -2.07 -13.74
N HIS A 177 1.82 -1.48 -13.91
CA HIS A 177 2.32 -1.05 -15.21
C HIS A 177 3.07 -2.17 -15.95
N ILE A 178 2.40 -2.83 -16.89
CA ILE A 178 2.89 -4.02 -17.58
C ILE A 178 3.10 -3.79 -19.10
N PRO A 179 4.00 -4.54 -19.75
CA PRO A 179 4.11 -4.55 -21.21
C PRO A 179 2.82 -5.06 -21.85
N ASP A 180 2.34 -4.35 -22.86
CA ASP A 180 1.28 -4.82 -23.73
C ASP A 180 1.85 -5.81 -24.74
N ARG A 181 1.21 -6.99 -24.85
CA ARG A 181 1.71 -8.11 -25.66
C ARG A 181 1.56 -7.86 -27.17
N GLN A 182 0.70 -6.92 -27.59
CA GLN A 182 0.37 -6.72 -28.99
C GLN A 182 1.10 -5.53 -29.63
N SER A 183 1.23 -4.42 -28.91
CA SER A 183 1.77 -3.18 -29.47
C SER A 183 3.22 -2.87 -29.08
N GLY A 184 3.80 -3.64 -28.14
CA GLY A 184 5.07 -3.29 -27.50
C GLY A 184 4.99 -2.03 -26.62
N SER A 185 3.83 -1.38 -26.55
CA SER A 185 3.54 -0.30 -25.61
C SER A 185 3.35 -0.86 -24.19
N ARG A 186 3.19 0.00 -23.19
CA ARG A 186 2.88 -0.43 -21.82
C ARG A 186 1.50 0.07 -21.44
N ARG A 187 0.75 -0.75 -20.71
CA ARG A 187 -0.60 -0.45 -20.22
C ARG A 187 -0.72 -0.71 -18.73
N PHE A 188 -1.69 -0.09 -18.09
CA PHE A 188 -2.03 -0.39 -16.71
C PHE A 188 -3.06 -1.53 -16.63
N LYS A 189 -2.77 -2.55 -15.83
CA LYS A 189 -3.73 -3.61 -15.52
C LYS A 189 -4.70 -3.12 -14.43
N SER A 190 -5.92 -3.64 -14.44
CA SER A 190 -6.87 -3.39 -13.35
C SER A 190 -6.35 -4.01 -12.06
N ILE A 191 -6.42 -3.26 -10.96
CA ILE A 191 -6.04 -3.76 -9.62
C ILE A 191 -6.88 -4.98 -9.21
N LEU A 192 -8.16 -5.02 -9.64
CA LEU A 192 -9.09 -6.10 -9.35
C LEU A 192 -8.75 -7.40 -10.11
N ASP A 193 -7.83 -7.33 -11.08
CA ASP A 193 -7.29 -8.48 -11.81
C ASP A 193 -5.98 -9.01 -11.19
N GLU A 194 -5.44 -8.34 -10.15
CA GLU A 194 -4.21 -8.73 -9.46
C GLU A 194 -4.50 -9.20 -8.03
N GLU A 195 -4.74 -10.51 -7.88
CA GLU A 195 -5.11 -11.12 -6.59
C GLU A 195 -4.07 -10.86 -5.50
N THR A 196 -2.78 -10.91 -5.82
CA THR A 196 -1.71 -10.65 -4.83
C THR A 196 -1.73 -9.22 -4.30
N VAL A 197 -2.04 -8.26 -5.17
CA VAL A 197 -2.13 -6.84 -4.78
C VAL A 197 -3.37 -6.62 -3.93
N MET A 198 -4.51 -7.14 -4.38
CA MET A 198 -5.77 -7.00 -3.64
C MET A 198 -5.78 -7.75 -2.31
N HIS A 199 -5.10 -8.89 -2.21
CA HIS A 199 -4.89 -9.58 -0.94
C HIS A 199 -4.20 -8.67 0.08
N LYS A 200 -3.08 -8.04 -0.30
CA LYS A 200 -2.36 -7.08 0.56
C LYS A 200 -3.20 -5.84 0.91
N VAL A 201 -3.96 -5.32 -0.05
CA VAL A 201 -4.86 -4.18 0.19
C VAL A 201 -5.94 -4.56 1.19
N PHE A 202 -6.57 -5.73 1.02
CA PHE A 202 -7.62 -6.20 1.90
C PHE A 202 -7.09 -6.52 3.30
N GLU A 203 -5.95 -7.19 3.41
CA GLU A 203 -5.25 -7.43 4.69
C GLU A 203 -4.95 -6.11 5.42
N GLY A 204 -4.35 -5.15 4.70
CA GLY A 204 -4.07 -3.82 5.23
C GLY A 204 -5.33 -3.08 5.67
N PHE A 205 -6.40 -3.18 4.87
CA PHE A 205 -7.72 -2.62 5.19
C PHE A 205 -8.25 -3.18 6.51
N VAL A 206 -8.35 -4.51 6.63
CA VAL A 206 -8.90 -5.17 7.83
C VAL A 206 -8.07 -4.81 9.06
N ARG A 207 -6.74 -4.82 8.94
CA ARG A 207 -5.83 -4.45 10.04
C ARG A 207 -6.05 -3.01 10.51
N GLN A 208 -6.05 -2.05 9.58
CA GLN A 208 -6.20 -0.64 9.93
C GLN A 208 -7.61 -0.31 10.41
N PHE A 209 -8.62 -0.99 9.87
CA PHE A 209 -9.99 -0.91 10.36
C PHE A 209 -10.06 -1.39 11.82
N ALA A 210 -9.47 -2.54 12.13
CA ALA A 210 -9.43 -3.08 13.48
C ALA A 210 -8.70 -2.15 14.45
N ILE A 211 -7.52 -1.62 14.08
CA ILE A 211 -6.77 -0.64 14.89
C ILE A 211 -7.64 0.56 15.26
N ARG A 212 -8.46 1.04 14.33
CA ARG A 212 -9.24 2.26 14.50
C ARG A 212 -10.55 2.05 15.27
N HIS A 213 -11.23 0.94 15.05
CA HIS A 213 -12.59 0.73 15.54
C HIS A 213 -12.68 -0.26 16.71
N CYS A 214 -11.68 -1.14 16.93
CA CYS A 214 -11.66 -2.06 18.06
C CYS A 214 -10.97 -1.40 19.27
N LEU A 215 -11.73 -0.69 20.09
CA LEU A 215 -11.23 -0.10 21.33
C LEU A 215 -10.73 -1.18 22.30
N ASN A 216 -9.74 -0.86 23.13
CA ASN A 216 -9.14 -1.76 24.13
C ASN A 216 -8.61 -3.09 23.56
N THR A 217 -8.26 -3.12 22.28
CA THR A 217 -7.75 -4.31 21.59
C THR A 217 -6.37 -4.01 21.05
N LYS A 218 -5.39 -4.85 21.37
CA LYS A 218 -4.09 -4.79 20.70
C LYS A 218 -4.20 -5.52 19.36
N VAL A 219 -3.96 -4.78 18.29
CA VAL A 219 -4.07 -5.27 16.91
C VAL A 219 -2.68 -5.33 16.28
N SER A 220 -2.28 -6.49 15.80
CA SER A 220 -0.98 -6.68 15.16
C SER A 220 -0.97 -7.84 14.16
N ALA A 221 -0.04 -7.82 13.21
CA ALA A 221 0.41 -9.06 12.56
C ALA A 221 1.41 -9.75 13.52
N MET A 222 1.31 -11.07 13.66
CA MET A 222 2.08 -11.85 14.61
C MET A 222 2.82 -12.97 13.87
N LYS A 223 4.09 -13.16 14.20
CA LYS A 223 4.84 -14.36 13.85
C LYS A 223 4.56 -15.44 14.91
N ILE A 224 4.15 -16.61 14.46
CA ILE A 224 3.95 -17.78 15.29
C ILE A 224 5.13 -18.72 15.02
N GLU A 225 5.75 -19.21 16.09
CA GLU A 225 6.80 -20.22 15.96
C GLU A 225 6.14 -21.60 15.82
N TRP A 226 6.79 -22.48 15.08
CA TRP A 226 6.36 -23.87 15.02
C TRP A 226 6.57 -24.55 16.38
N ASP A 227 5.64 -25.41 16.77
CA ASP A 227 5.87 -26.32 17.88
C ASP A 227 6.61 -27.56 17.36
N GLY A 228 7.88 -27.67 17.72
CA GLY A 228 8.71 -28.81 17.35
C GLY A 228 10.17 -28.65 17.75
N GLN A 229 10.96 -29.67 17.44
CA GLN A 229 12.39 -29.74 17.71
C GLN A 229 13.15 -30.00 16.41
N TRP A 230 14.12 -29.17 16.10
CA TRP A 230 14.91 -29.26 14.87
C TRP A 230 16.29 -28.62 15.04
N THR A 231 17.18 -28.86 14.08
CA THR A 231 18.51 -28.23 14.01
C THR A 231 18.44 -26.84 13.38
N ASP A 232 19.42 -25.98 13.64
CA ASP A 232 19.46 -24.61 13.09
C ASP A 232 19.37 -24.56 11.55
N GLU A 233 19.94 -25.55 10.87
CA GLU A 233 19.83 -25.69 9.41
C GLU A 233 18.38 -25.88 8.95
N VAL A 234 17.59 -26.67 9.68
CA VAL A 234 16.18 -26.90 9.39
C VAL A 234 15.35 -25.65 9.74
N ALA A 235 15.72 -24.93 10.80
CA ALA A 235 15.03 -23.68 11.19
C ALA A 235 15.02 -22.64 10.06
N GLN A 236 16.09 -22.58 9.26
CA GLN A 236 16.23 -21.63 8.15
C GLN A 236 15.34 -21.95 6.94
N VAL A 237 14.87 -23.20 6.80
CA VAL A 237 14.04 -23.63 5.67
C VAL A 237 12.57 -23.82 6.03
N LEU A 238 12.21 -23.76 7.32
CA LEU A 238 10.83 -23.83 7.75
C LEU A 238 10.03 -22.60 7.28
N PRO A 239 8.79 -22.80 6.78
CA PRO A 239 7.95 -21.69 6.38
C PRO A 239 7.57 -20.85 7.60
N GLY A 240 7.70 -19.52 7.51
CA GLY A 240 7.22 -18.65 8.58
C GLY A 240 5.69 -18.67 8.68
N MET A 241 5.15 -18.81 9.89
CA MET A 241 3.72 -18.59 10.15
C MET A 241 3.49 -17.13 10.52
N LEU A 242 2.91 -16.37 9.61
CA LEU A 242 2.58 -14.96 9.80
C LEU A 242 1.07 -14.80 9.71
N THR A 243 0.46 -14.28 10.77
CA THR A 243 -0.97 -13.95 10.77
C THR A 243 -1.21 -12.61 10.09
N ASP A 244 -2.29 -12.50 9.33
CA ASP A 244 -2.72 -11.25 8.72
C ASP A 244 -3.12 -10.20 9.77
N VAL A 245 -4.05 -10.58 10.66
CA VAL A 245 -4.53 -9.73 11.76
C VAL A 245 -4.76 -10.57 13.00
N THR A 246 -4.16 -10.16 14.11
CA THR A 246 -4.41 -10.75 15.43
C THR A 246 -5.04 -9.70 16.33
N LEU A 247 -6.16 -10.05 16.95
CA LEU A 247 -6.88 -9.23 17.93
C LEU A 247 -6.66 -9.81 19.33
N GLU A 248 -5.91 -9.08 20.15
CA GLU A 248 -5.67 -9.43 21.54
C GLU A 248 -6.53 -8.53 22.45
N ARG A 249 -7.65 -9.06 22.94
CA ARG A 249 -8.43 -8.46 24.02
C ARG A 249 -8.02 -9.08 25.36
N PRO A 250 -8.41 -8.47 26.51
CA PRO A 250 -8.18 -9.08 27.82
C PRO A 250 -8.79 -10.48 27.97
N ASN A 251 -9.99 -10.69 27.43
CA ASN A 251 -10.76 -11.93 27.65
C ASN A 251 -10.90 -12.82 26.39
N LYS A 252 -10.41 -12.35 25.23
CA LYS A 252 -10.59 -13.06 23.95
C LYS A 252 -9.41 -12.79 23.03
N LYS A 253 -8.81 -13.86 22.50
CA LYS A 253 -7.79 -13.80 21.46
C LYS A 253 -8.38 -14.32 20.16
N THR A 254 -8.18 -13.59 19.08
CA THR A 254 -8.68 -13.98 17.76
C THR A 254 -7.59 -13.80 16.70
N ILE A 255 -7.34 -14.84 15.92
CA ILE A 255 -6.49 -14.80 14.74
C ILE A 255 -7.39 -14.72 13.52
N LEU A 256 -7.19 -13.70 12.69
CA LEU A 256 -7.89 -13.54 11.42
C LEU A 256 -6.92 -13.83 10.29
N ASP A 257 -7.41 -14.56 9.30
CA ASP A 257 -6.73 -14.86 8.06
C ASP A 257 -7.64 -14.37 6.91
N CYS A 258 -7.14 -13.37 6.18
CA CYS A 258 -7.86 -12.68 5.13
C CYS A 258 -7.55 -13.33 3.79
N LYS A 259 -8.57 -13.54 2.96
CA LYS A 259 -8.40 -14.22 1.67
C LYS A 259 -9.14 -13.47 0.59
N PHE A 260 -8.42 -12.95 -0.41
CA PHE A 260 -9.01 -12.26 -1.55
C PHE A 260 -9.03 -13.19 -2.75
N TYR A 261 -10.22 -13.62 -3.18
CA TYR A 261 -10.43 -14.44 -4.37
C TYR A 261 -11.66 -13.96 -5.12
N ARG A 262 -11.65 -14.09 -6.45
CA ARG A 262 -12.83 -13.82 -7.29
C ARG A 262 -13.99 -14.73 -6.96
N ASP A 263 -13.69 -15.99 -6.67
CA ASP A 263 -14.66 -17.00 -6.25
C ASP A 263 -14.34 -17.41 -4.81
N ALA A 264 -15.02 -16.80 -3.83
CA ALA A 264 -14.85 -17.15 -2.41
C ALA A 264 -15.21 -18.62 -2.09
N LEU A 265 -15.87 -19.32 -3.03
CA LEU A 265 -16.38 -20.68 -2.88
C LEU A 265 -16.11 -21.50 -4.14
N VAL A 266 -15.57 -22.70 -4.01
CA VAL A 266 -15.41 -23.62 -5.14
C VAL A 266 -16.78 -24.20 -5.49
N THR A 267 -17.29 -23.90 -6.67
CA THR A 267 -18.55 -24.45 -7.19
C THR A 267 -18.30 -25.81 -7.83
N ARG A 268 -18.57 -26.91 -7.09
CA ARG A 268 -18.65 -28.25 -7.69
C ARG A 268 -19.98 -28.88 -7.25
N HIS A 269 -20.87 -29.16 -8.20
CA HIS A 269 -22.20 -29.77 -7.97
C HIS A 269 -23.14 -28.96 -7.04
N ASN A 270 -23.35 -27.66 -7.29
CA ASN A 270 -24.30 -26.81 -6.55
C ASN A 270 -24.11 -26.75 -5.02
N ARG A 271 -22.93 -27.13 -4.49
CA ARG A 271 -22.59 -26.94 -3.08
C ARG A 271 -21.35 -26.08 -2.98
N HIS A 272 -21.49 -24.94 -2.33
CA HIS A 272 -20.38 -24.08 -1.95
C HIS A 272 -19.46 -24.83 -1.00
N ARG A 273 -18.23 -25.14 -1.42
CA ARG A 273 -17.20 -25.71 -0.54
C ARG A 273 -16.17 -24.65 -0.18
N LEU A 274 -15.84 -24.61 1.10
CA LEU A 274 -14.73 -23.83 1.64
C LEU A 274 -13.42 -24.34 1.05
N HIS A 275 -12.49 -23.40 0.81
CA HIS A 275 -11.15 -23.76 0.36
C HIS A 275 -10.40 -24.42 1.53
N SER A 276 -10.18 -25.73 1.43
CA SER A 276 -9.57 -26.53 2.50
C SER A 276 -8.18 -25.99 2.91
N ALA A 277 -7.41 -25.48 1.96
CA ALA A 277 -6.10 -24.89 2.22
C ALA A 277 -6.15 -23.71 3.23
N HIS A 278 -7.17 -22.85 3.16
CA HIS A 278 -7.29 -21.71 4.08
C HIS A 278 -7.65 -22.18 5.49
N LEU A 279 -8.56 -23.16 5.57
CA LEU A 279 -8.92 -23.77 6.84
C LEU A 279 -7.71 -24.47 7.49
N TYR A 280 -6.92 -25.20 6.71
CA TYR A 280 -5.70 -25.85 7.21
C TYR A 280 -4.67 -24.84 7.69
N GLN A 281 -4.47 -23.75 6.96
CA GLN A 281 -3.57 -22.67 7.38
C GLN A 281 -4.01 -22.04 8.70
N LEU A 282 -5.29 -21.67 8.83
CA LEU A 282 -5.81 -21.11 10.07
C LEU A 282 -5.70 -22.09 11.24
N VAL A 283 -6.05 -23.36 11.03
CA VAL A 283 -5.93 -24.40 12.08
C VAL A 283 -4.47 -24.58 12.51
N ALA A 284 -3.51 -24.50 11.60
CA ALA A 284 -2.09 -24.54 11.94
C ALA A 284 -1.71 -23.36 12.84
N TYR A 285 -2.19 -22.15 12.54
CA TYR A 285 -1.96 -20.98 13.40
C TYR A 285 -2.53 -21.16 14.80
N LEU A 286 -3.79 -21.61 14.90
CA LEU A 286 -4.47 -21.79 16.17
C LEU A 286 -3.75 -22.83 17.04
N ARG A 287 -3.39 -23.99 16.46
CA ARG A 287 -2.72 -25.07 17.19
C ARG A 287 -1.36 -24.67 17.74
N ASN A 288 -0.50 -24.10 16.91
CA ASN A 288 0.84 -23.71 17.35
C ASN A 288 0.76 -22.55 18.35
N LYS A 289 -0.24 -21.67 18.25
CA LYS A 289 -0.39 -20.56 19.18
C LYS A 289 -1.03 -20.96 20.51
N ALA A 290 -1.88 -21.98 20.53
CA ALA A 290 -2.60 -22.42 21.72
C ALA A 290 -1.70 -23.02 22.82
N ILE A 291 -0.42 -23.24 22.52
CA ILE A 291 0.59 -23.73 23.46
C ILE A 291 1.13 -22.59 24.34
N ASP A 292 1.03 -21.34 23.87
CA ASP A 292 1.43 -20.17 24.63
C ASP A 292 0.44 -19.89 25.77
N ASP A 293 0.96 -19.51 26.94
CA ASP A 293 0.15 -19.14 28.11
C ASP A 293 -0.83 -18.01 27.78
N GLY A 294 -2.11 -18.25 28.06
CA GLY A 294 -3.22 -17.32 27.79
C GLY A 294 -3.76 -17.34 26.35
N TRP A 295 -3.36 -18.32 25.52
CA TRP A 295 -3.85 -18.53 24.15
C TRP A 295 -4.59 -19.85 23.94
N GLU A 296 -4.83 -20.62 24.99
CA GLU A 296 -5.41 -21.96 24.94
C GLU A 296 -6.77 -21.99 24.24
N THR A 297 -7.55 -20.92 24.41
CA THR A 297 -8.89 -20.74 23.81
C THR A 297 -8.89 -19.74 22.65
N VAL A 298 -7.78 -19.63 21.91
CA VAL A 298 -7.71 -18.75 20.73
C VAL A 298 -8.74 -19.15 19.68
N ASN A 299 -9.44 -18.15 19.14
CA ASN A 299 -10.43 -18.34 18.07
C ASN A 299 -9.85 -17.93 16.72
N GLY A 300 -10.38 -18.51 15.65
CA GLY A 300 -9.99 -18.22 14.29
C GLY A 300 -11.13 -17.58 13.48
N VAL A 301 -10.80 -16.63 12.61
CA VAL A 301 -11.74 -16.09 11.63
C VAL A 301 -11.12 -16.15 10.23
N LEU A 302 -11.82 -16.80 9.30
CA LEU A 302 -11.55 -16.65 7.87
C LEU A 302 -12.43 -15.53 7.32
N LEU A 303 -11.81 -14.47 6.81
CA LEU A 303 -12.51 -13.31 6.28
C LEU A 303 -12.33 -13.18 4.77
N TYR A 304 -13.46 -13.22 4.04
CA TYR A 304 -13.50 -13.13 2.59
C TYR A 304 -14.17 -11.83 2.14
N PRO A 305 -13.56 -11.05 1.24
CA PRO A 305 -14.30 -10.09 0.45
C PRO A 305 -15.15 -10.88 -0.56
N ALA A 306 -16.40 -10.48 -0.69
CA ALA A 306 -17.36 -11.07 -1.62
C ALA A 306 -17.98 -9.97 -2.49
N VAL A 307 -18.55 -10.36 -3.61
CA VAL A 307 -19.42 -9.51 -4.43
C VAL A 307 -20.74 -10.26 -4.57
N SER A 308 -21.81 -9.71 -4.00
CA SER A 308 -23.15 -10.31 -4.01
C SER A 308 -23.27 -11.70 -3.35
N HIS A 309 -22.35 -12.05 -2.42
CA HIS A 309 -22.39 -13.30 -1.67
C HIS A 309 -22.22 -13.08 -0.16
N HIS A 310 -23.03 -13.80 0.62
CA HIS A 310 -22.99 -13.77 2.08
C HIS A 310 -22.62 -15.15 2.65
N LEU A 311 -21.56 -15.18 3.46
CA LEU A 311 -21.11 -16.34 4.22
C LEU A 311 -21.03 -15.95 5.69
N ASP A 312 -21.70 -16.74 6.51
CA ASP A 312 -21.68 -16.58 7.95
C ASP A 312 -21.81 -17.97 8.60
N LEU A 313 -20.66 -18.60 8.87
CA LEU A 313 -20.60 -19.94 9.45
C LEU A 313 -19.80 -19.88 10.74
N VAL A 314 -20.30 -20.55 11.77
CA VAL A 314 -19.63 -20.68 13.06
C VAL A 314 -19.63 -22.15 13.44
N PHE A 315 -18.46 -22.68 13.79
CA PHE A 315 -18.30 -24.06 14.23
C PHE A 315 -17.07 -24.20 15.12
N THR A 316 -16.97 -25.32 15.82
CA THR A 316 -15.79 -25.66 16.60
C THR A 316 -14.99 -26.72 15.86
N LEU A 317 -13.68 -26.53 15.77
CA LEU A 317 -12.78 -27.51 15.19
C LEU A 317 -11.58 -27.66 16.11
N GLN A 318 -11.36 -28.89 16.60
CA GLN A 318 -10.22 -29.24 17.44
C GLN A 318 -10.09 -28.37 18.70
N GLY A 319 -11.22 -28.03 19.32
CA GLY A 319 -11.27 -27.20 20.53
C GLY A 319 -11.28 -25.68 20.28
N HIS A 320 -11.05 -25.23 19.05
CA HIS A 320 -11.05 -23.81 18.71
C HIS A 320 -12.38 -23.39 18.07
N GLY A 321 -12.90 -22.23 18.46
CA GLY A 321 -13.99 -21.57 17.74
C GLY A 321 -13.48 -21.03 16.41
N ILE A 322 -14.11 -21.44 15.31
CA ILE A 322 -13.81 -20.97 13.96
C ILE A 322 -15.03 -20.28 13.39
N GLU A 323 -14.82 -19.07 12.88
CA GLU A 323 -15.81 -18.30 12.17
C GLU A 323 -15.39 -18.10 10.71
N ILE A 324 -16.34 -18.21 9.80
CA ILE A 324 -16.13 -17.91 8.38
C ILE A 324 -17.12 -16.83 8.01
N ARG A 325 -16.56 -15.65 7.72
CA ARG A 325 -17.34 -14.44 7.48
C ARG A 325 -17.01 -13.91 6.09
N SER A 326 -18.01 -13.42 5.38
CA SER A 326 -17.80 -12.56 4.21
C SER A 326 -18.28 -11.14 4.42
N VAL A 327 -17.70 -10.24 3.62
CA VAL A 327 -18.04 -8.83 3.51
C VAL A 327 -18.35 -8.56 2.05
N ASP A 328 -19.61 -8.22 1.75
CA ASP A 328 -20.04 -7.89 0.39
C ASP A 328 -19.58 -6.47 0.03
N LEU A 329 -18.58 -6.39 -0.84
CA LEU A 329 -17.97 -5.14 -1.28
C LEU A 329 -18.79 -4.41 -2.35
N ASP A 330 -19.91 -4.96 -2.82
CA ASP A 330 -20.83 -4.28 -3.74
C ASP A 330 -21.85 -3.38 -3.01
N GLN A 331 -21.93 -3.49 -1.68
CA GLN A 331 -22.87 -2.71 -0.88
C GLN A 331 -22.40 -1.26 -0.70
N PRO A 332 -23.32 -0.31 -0.43
CA PRO A 332 -22.96 1.03 0.02
C PRO A 332 -21.99 0.99 1.21
N TRP A 333 -21.00 1.89 1.22
CA TRP A 333 -19.95 1.92 2.24
C TRP A 333 -20.45 1.88 3.69
N PRO A 334 -21.54 2.57 4.10
CA PRO A 334 -22.06 2.47 5.46
C PRO A 334 -22.44 1.04 5.89
N ILE A 335 -22.95 0.22 4.96
CA ILE A 335 -23.31 -1.17 5.21
C ILE A 335 -22.05 -2.03 5.36
N ILE A 336 -21.05 -1.82 4.49
CA ILE A 336 -19.74 -2.46 4.61
C ILE A 336 -19.09 -2.12 5.96
N HIS A 337 -19.13 -0.84 6.34
CA HIS A 337 -18.57 -0.33 7.59
C HIS A 337 -19.21 -0.99 8.81
N GLN A 338 -20.54 -1.08 8.84
CA GLN A 338 -21.25 -1.74 9.93
C GLN A 338 -20.95 -3.24 9.97
N ARG A 339 -20.98 -3.93 8.82
CA ARG A 339 -20.65 -5.36 8.76
C ARG A 339 -19.23 -5.64 9.26
N MET A 340 -18.27 -4.79 8.93
CA MET A 340 -16.90 -4.89 9.44
C MET A 340 -16.83 -4.71 10.96
N LYS A 341 -17.60 -3.78 11.54
CA LYS A 341 -17.71 -3.66 13.00
C LYS A 341 -18.33 -4.89 13.63
N ASP A 342 -19.33 -5.49 13.00
CA ASP A 342 -19.99 -6.69 13.53
C ASP A 342 -19.06 -7.91 13.51
N ILE A 343 -18.26 -8.07 12.45
CA ILE A 343 -17.29 -9.17 12.33
C ILE A 343 -16.13 -9.00 13.30
N LEU A 344 -15.63 -7.77 13.44
CA LEU A 344 -14.45 -7.48 14.25
C LEU A 344 -14.79 -7.21 15.72
N GLY A 345 -16.07 -7.01 16.06
CA GLY A 345 -16.60 -6.63 17.37
C GLY A 345 -16.19 -7.51 18.53
#